data_AF-A0A1F3TBK9-F1
#
_entry.id   AF-A0A1F3TBK9-F1
#
_cell.length_a   1.000
_cell.length_b   1.000
_cell.length_c   1.000
_cell.angle_alpha   90.00
_cell.angle_beta   90.00
_cell.angle_gamma   90.00
#
_symmetry.space_group_name_H-M   'P 1'
#
loop_
_entity.id
_entity.type
_entity.pdbx_description
1 polymer ?
#
loop_
_entity_poly.entity_id
_entity_poly.type
_entity_poly.pdbx_seq_one_letter_code
_entity_poly.pdbx_strand_id
1 'polypeptide(L)'
;MPITYVINNVDLLSEEEIDKKIHQASSMPIKDFPSFNTLKIMSSIPNLIQKFLLFIYDFLNDPKERDGSICINNIGKTYVNSFIAESSRTVIFSFPGIDQNNESLLTLTINHYVIDGKLTCAFADDIKKKLESL
;
A
#
# COMPACT_ATOMS: atom_id res chain seq x y z
N MET A 1 -10.87 7.05 -3.28
CA MET A 1 -9.99 5.86 -3.17
C MET A 1 -8.56 6.30 -3.42
N PRO A 2 -7.58 5.99 -2.57
CA PRO A 2 -6.18 6.25 -2.86
C PRO A 2 -5.73 5.45 -4.08
N ILE A 3 -4.93 6.05 -4.95
CA ILE A 3 -4.31 5.35 -6.08
C ILE A 3 -3.21 4.46 -5.50
N THR A 4 -3.33 3.15 -5.69
CA THR A 4 -2.37 2.16 -5.17
C THR A 4 -1.60 1.57 -6.34
N TYR A 5 -0.26 1.64 -6.27
CA TYR A 5 0.62 0.92 -7.18
C TYR A 5 1.07 -0.39 -6.54
N VAL A 6 1.05 -1.48 -7.29
CA VAL A 6 1.45 -2.81 -6.81
C VAL A 6 2.70 -3.26 -7.55
N ILE A 7 3.75 -3.59 -6.81
CA ILE A 7 4.93 -4.26 -7.34
C ILE A 7 4.74 -5.77 -7.11
N ASN A 8 4.59 -6.53 -8.18
CA ASN A 8 4.42 -7.98 -8.11
C ASN A 8 5.75 -8.70 -7.98
N ASN A 9 5.75 -9.80 -7.21
CA ASN A 9 6.88 -10.72 -7.00
C ASN A 9 8.15 -10.03 -6.52
N VAL A 10 8.04 -9.17 -5.50
CA VAL A 10 9.17 -8.39 -4.94
C VAL A 10 10.32 -9.29 -4.50
N ASP A 11 10.02 -10.50 -4.02
CA ASP A 11 10.98 -11.52 -3.59
C ASP A 11 11.87 -12.06 -4.73
N LEU A 12 11.48 -11.88 -5.98
CA LEU A 12 12.21 -12.32 -7.17
C LEU A 12 13.01 -11.19 -7.84
N LEU A 13 12.93 -9.96 -7.32
CA LEU A 13 13.53 -8.77 -7.94
C LEU A 13 14.80 -8.34 -7.20
N SER A 14 15.75 -7.76 -7.93
CA SER A 14 16.87 -7.04 -7.31
C SER A 14 16.43 -5.68 -6.73
N GLU A 15 17.23 -5.12 -5.83
CA GLU A 15 16.99 -3.77 -5.28
C GLU A 15 16.92 -2.71 -6.40
N GLU A 16 17.80 -2.79 -7.40
CA GLU A 16 17.80 -1.89 -8.56
C GLU A 16 16.51 -2.00 -9.40
N GLU A 17 15.97 -3.21 -9.56
CA GLU A 17 14.71 -3.44 -10.29
C GLU A 17 13.51 -2.90 -9.51
N ILE A 18 13.52 -3.06 -8.19
CA ILE A 18 12.51 -2.50 -7.29
C ILE A 18 12.52 -0.97 -7.39
N ASP A 19 13.69 -0.34 -7.27
CA ASP A 19 13.87 1.10 -7.38
C ASP A 19 13.41 1.64 -8.73
N LYS A 20 13.76 0.96 -9.82
CA LYS A 20 13.30 1.33 -11.16
C LYS A 20 11.78 1.30 -11.26
N LYS A 21 11.12 0.28 -10.70
CA LYS A 21 9.65 0.18 -10.68
C LYS A 21 9.01 1.28 -9.82
N ILE A 22 9.57 1.58 -8.65
CA ILE A 22 9.13 2.69 -7.79
C ILE A 22 9.26 4.02 -8.54
N HIS A 23 10.40 4.27 -9.18
CA HIS A 23 10.63 5.49 -9.93
C HIS A 23 9.65 5.64 -11.09
N GLN A 24 9.43 4.57 -11.88
CA GLN A 24 8.43 4.53 -12.94
C GLN A 24 7.02 4.84 -12.42
N ALA A 25 6.62 4.25 -11.28
CA ALA A 25 5.31 4.52 -10.68
C ALA A 25 5.19 5.97 -10.17
N SER A 26 6.23 6.50 -9.55
CA SER A 26 6.23 7.86 -8.99
C SER A 26 6.21 8.97 -10.06
N SER A 27 6.69 8.66 -11.27
CA SER A 27 6.74 9.55 -12.42
C SER A 27 5.57 9.36 -13.38
N MET A 28 4.76 8.33 -13.18
CA MET A 28 3.58 8.06 -13.99
C MET A 28 2.54 9.17 -13.78
N PRO A 29 2.03 9.81 -14.84
CA PRO A 29 0.91 10.73 -14.73
C PRO A 29 -0.31 10.02 -14.14
N ILE A 30 -1.03 10.67 -13.23
CA ILE A 30 -2.23 10.11 -12.56
C ILE A 30 -3.22 9.46 -13.54
N LYS A 31 -3.38 10.07 -14.72
CA LYS A 31 -4.28 9.61 -15.80
C LYS A 31 -3.92 8.23 -16.38
N ASP A 32 -2.66 7.83 -16.26
CA ASP A 32 -2.12 6.61 -16.84
C ASP A 32 -2.14 5.45 -15.83
N PHE A 33 -2.55 5.71 -14.57
CA PHE A 33 -2.74 4.65 -13.60
C PHE A 33 -3.93 3.76 -14.01
N PRO A 34 -3.77 2.42 -13.98
CA PRO A 34 -4.83 1.48 -14.34
C PRO A 34 -6.16 1.72 -13.59
N SER A 35 -6.09 2.09 -12.31
CA SER A 35 -7.27 2.38 -11.48
C SER A 35 -7.93 3.73 -11.79
N PHE A 36 -7.19 4.69 -12.37
CA PHE A 36 -7.70 6.04 -12.61
C PHE A 36 -8.72 6.09 -13.74
N ASN A 37 -8.49 5.37 -14.85
CA ASN A 37 -9.44 5.31 -15.96
C ASN A 37 -10.76 4.67 -15.53
N THR A 38 -10.70 3.62 -14.71
CA THR A 38 -11.90 3.02 -14.10
C THR A 38 -12.63 4.05 -13.23
N LEU A 39 -11.93 4.73 -12.32
CA LEU A 39 -12.54 5.75 -11.44
C LEU A 39 -13.16 6.91 -12.22
N LYS A 40 -12.52 7.36 -13.29
CA LYS A 40 -13.01 8.43 -14.16
C LYS A 40 -14.33 8.04 -14.83
N ILE A 41 -14.41 6.83 -15.39
CA ILE A 41 -15.65 6.30 -15.97
C ILE A 41 -16.72 6.21 -14.89
N MET A 42 -16.40 5.64 -13.73
CA MET A 42 -17.33 5.49 -12.63
C MET A 42 -17.92 6.83 -12.17
N SER A 43 -17.11 7.89 -12.09
CA SER A 43 -17.56 9.23 -11.65
C SER A 43 -18.67 9.85 -12.51
N SER A 44 -18.86 9.36 -13.75
CA SER A 44 -19.90 9.82 -14.68
C SER A 44 -21.21 9.01 -14.62
N ILE A 45 -21.26 7.96 -13.79
CA ILE A 45 -22.40 7.04 -13.68
C ILE A 45 -23.20 7.37 -12.40
N PRO A 46 -24.55 7.29 -12.41
CA PRO A 46 -25.35 7.44 -11.19
C PRO A 46 -24.97 6.44 -10.09
N ASN A 47 -24.93 6.90 -8.85
CA ASN A 47 -24.39 6.17 -7.68
C ASN A 47 -25.01 4.76 -7.46
N LEU A 48 -26.29 4.58 -7.79
CA LEU A 48 -26.99 3.29 -7.67
C LEU A 48 -26.43 2.24 -8.65
N ILE A 49 -26.10 2.66 -9.87
CA ILE A 49 -25.53 1.82 -10.93
C ILE A 49 -24.03 1.62 -10.70
N GLN A 50 -23.34 2.63 -10.17
CA GLN A 50 -21.92 2.53 -9.82
C GLN A 50 -21.64 1.33 -8.91
N LYS A 51 -22.41 1.16 -7.82
CA LYS A 51 -22.20 0.05 -6.88
C LYS A 51 -22.34 -1.32 -7.54
N PHE A 52 -23.31 -1.47 -8.43
CA PHE A 52 -23.53 -2.71 -9.17
C PHE A 52 -22.43 -2.99 -10.19
N LEU A 53 -21.96 -1.97 -10.92
CA LEU A 53 -20.86 -2.11 -11.86
C LEU A 53 -19.51 -2.37 -11.17
N LEU A 54 -19.26 -1.74 -10.02
CA LEU A 54 -18.09 -2.06 -9.18
C LEU A 54 -18.14 -3.51 -8.70
N PHE A 55 -19.31 -3.97 -8.25
CA PHE A 55 -19.50 -5.35 -7.85
C PHE A 55 -19.22 -6.33 -9.00
N ILE A 56 -19.76 -6.09 -10.20
CA ILE A 56 -19.49 -6.92 -11.37
C ILE A 56 -18.01 -6.85 -11.78
N TYR A 57 -17.40 -5.67 -11.74
CA TYR A 57 -16.00 -5.46 -12.09
C TYR A 57 -15.07 -6.19 -11.11
N ASP A 58 -15.35 -6.17 -9.81
CA ASP A 58 -14.60 -6.90 -8.80
C ASP A 58 -14.88 -8.41 -8.84
N PHE A 59 -16.06 -8.82 -9.28
CA PHE A 59 -16.39 -10.24 -9.49
C PHE A 59 -15.71 -10.83 -10.73
N LEU A 60 -15.61 -10.06 -11.82
CA LEU A 60 -15.09 -10.52 -13.11
C LEU A 60 -13.58 -10.37 -13.27
N ASN A 61 -12.92 -9.53 -12.47
CA ASN A 61 -11.47 -9.39 -12.50
C ASN A 61 -10.86 -10.08 -11.28
N ASP A 62 -9.76 -10.80 -11.48
CA ASP A 62 -9.07 -11.48 -10.40
C ASP A 62 -8.51 -10.44 -9.40
N PRO A 63 -8.96 -10.42 -8.13
CA PRO A 63 -8.45 -9.49 -7.13
C PRO A 63 -6.93 -9.64 -6.91
N LYS A 64 -6.34 -10.78 -7.30
CA LYS A 64 -4.89 -11.05 -7.19
C LYS A 64 -4.01 -10.08 -7.97
N GLU A 65 -4.50 -9.48 -9.06
CA GLU A 65 -3.72 -8.47 -9.81
C GLU A 65 -3.82 -7.06 -9.21
N ARG A 66 -4.74 -6.85 -8.25
CA ARG A 66 -4.98 -5.54 -7.62
C ARG A 66 -4.57 -5.48 -6.16
N ASP A 67 -4.60 -6.62 -5.48
CA ASP A 67 -4.29 -6.71 -4.06
C ASP A 67 -2.87 -7.23 -3.83
N GLY A 68 -1.94 -6.27 -3.78
CA GLY A 68 -0.62 -6.52 -3.20
C GLY A 68 -0.76 -7.08 -1.77
N SER A 69 0.02 -8.11 -1.46
CA SER A 69 -0.06 -8.85 -0.19
C SER A 69 0.35 -8.03 1.04
N ILE A 70 1.20 -7.02 0.82
CA ILE A 70 1.64 -6.06 1.82
C ILE A 70 1.47 -4.66 1.21
N CYS A 71 1.02 -3.69 2.02
CA CYS A 71 0.97 -2.29 1.63
C CYS A 71 2.03 -1.50 2.41
N ILE A 72 2.76 -0.62 1.73
CA ILE A 72 3.71 0.31 2.34
C ILE A 72 3.28 1.72 1.98
N ASN A 73 2.98 2.53 3.00
CA ASN A 73 2.60 3.93 2.88
C ASN A 73 3.72 4.82 3.44
N ASN A 74 4.37 5.59 2.58
CA ASN A 74 5.28 6.64 3.04
C ASN A 74 4.48 7.94 3.24
N ILE A 75 4.10 8.22 4.49
CA ILE A 75 3.34 9.41 4.90
C ILE A 75 4.26 10.54 5.36
N GLY A 76 5.58 10.37 5.27
CA GLY A 76 6.53 11.31 5.83
C GLY A 76 6.58 12.68 5.17
N LYS A 77 6.03 12.81 3.96
CA LYS A 77 5.84 14.10 3.30
C LYS A 77 4.72 14.96 3.92
N THR A 78 3.92 14.41 4.84
CA THR A 78 2.68 15.03 5.33
C THR A 78 2.67 15.42 6.81
N TYR A 79 3.80 15.38 7.52
CA TYR A 79 3.90 15.67 8.97
C TYR A 79 2.95 14.83 9.86
N VAL A 80 2.60 13.63 9.40
CA VAL A 80 1.76 12.70 10.15
C VAL A 80 2.69 11.76 10.92
N ASN A 81 2.63 11.78 12.25
CA ASN A 81 3.51 10.99 13.12
C ASN A 81 3.07 9.52 13.24
N SER A 82 1.79 9.22 13.02
CA SER A 82 1.25 7.87 13.05
C SER A 82 0.02 7.78 12.15
N PHE A 83 -0.12 6.69 11.40
CA PHE A 83 -1.28 6.43 10.56
C PHE A 83 -1.76 5.00 10.76
N ILE A 84 -3.02 4.85 11.15
CA ILE A 84 -3.70 3.56 11.22
C ILE A 84 -4.46 3.41 9.90
N ALA A 85 -4.03 2.45 9.09
CA ALA A 85 -4.63 2.22 7.79
C ALA A 85 -5.82 1.27 7.93
N GLU A 86 -7.02 1.71 7.56
CA GLU A 86 -8.15 0.79 7.40
C GLU A 86 -8.03 0.03 6.08
N SER A 87 -7.92 -1.29 6.15
CA SER A 87 -7.88 -2.15 4.97
C SER A 87 -8.33 -3.57 5.28
N SER A 88 -8.85 -4.24 4.25
CA SER A 88 -9.03 -5.71 4.26
C SER A 88 -7.71 -6.47 4.18
N ARG A 89 -6.58 -5.79 3.92
CA ARG A 89 -5.26 -6.41 3.81
C ARG A 89 -4.74 -6.89 5.15
N THR A 90 -3.96 -7.97 5.11
CA THR A 90 -3.44 -8.62 6.31
C THR A 90 -2.40 -7.77 7.03
N VAL A 91 -1.59 -6.99 6.30
CA VAL A 91 -0.48 -6.17 6.84
C VAL A 91 -0.32 -4.85 6.06
N ILE A 92 -0.24 -3.74 6.77
CA ILE A 92 0.10 -2.40 6.25
C ILE A 92 1.20 -1.76 7.08
N PHE A 93 2.25 -1.32 6.41
CA PHE A 93 3.31 -0.48 6.95
C PHE A 93 3.06 0.97 6.64
N SER A 94 3.25 1.83 7.63
CA SER A 94 3.27 3.28 7.44
C SER A 94 4.57 3.86 7.99
N PHE A 95 5.33 4.51 7.11
CA PHE A 95 6.58 5.20 7.41
C PHE A 95 6.31 6.70 7.49
N PRO A 96 6.31 7.31 8.69
CA PRO A 96 6.22 8.75 8.83
C PRO A 96 7.55 9.42 8.50
N GLY A 97 7.58 10.74 8.61
CA GLY A 97 8.79 11.52 8.36
C GLY A 97 9.85 11.17 9.39
N ILE A 98 11.11 11.36 9.00
CA ILE A 98 12.21 11.35 9.95
C ILE A 98 12.20 12.72 10.64
N ASP A 99 12.18 12.72 11.97
CA ASP A 99 12.16 13.94 12.75
C ASP A 99 13.57 14.58 12.87
N GLN A 100 13.66 15.66 13.65
CA GLN A 100 14.90 16.42 13.83
C GLN A 100 15.97 15.64 14.61
N ASN A 101 15.56 14.58 15.32
CA ASN A 101 16.42 13.71 16.10
C ASN A 101 16.83 12.45 15.33
N ASN A 102 16.51 12.38 14.03
CA ASN A 102 16.71 11.23 13.18
C ASN A 102 15.87 10.00 13.62
N GLU A 103 14.73 10.23 14.27
CA GLU A 103 13.80 9.21 14.70
C GLU A 103 12.62 9.12 13.72
N SER A 104 12.08 7.91 13.52
CA SER A 104 10.86 7.68 12.73
C SER A 104 9.99 6.63 13.41
N LEU A 105 8.69 6.90 13.50
CA LEU A 105 7.72 6.00 14.15
C LEU A 105 7.05 5.08 13.14
N LEU A 106 7.66 3.93 12.86
CA LEU A 106 7.04 2.90 12.03
C LEU A 106 5.72 2.44 12.66
N THR A 107 4.62 2.61 11.92
CA THR A 107 3.31 2.07 12.33
C THR A 107 2.98 0.83 11.51
N LEU A 108 2.67 -0.27 12.20
CA LEU A 108 2.27 -1.54 11.59
C LEU A 108 0.80 -1.80 11.92
N THR A 109 -0.06 -1.81 10.90
CA THR A 109 -1.48 -2.18 11.04
C THR A 109 -1.67 -3.60 10.52
N ILE A 110 -2.25 -4.48 11.33
CA ILE A 110 -2.48 -5.88 10.95
C ILE A 110 -3.91 -6.33 11.20
N ASN A 111 -4.33 -7.33 10.44
CA ASN A 111 -5.59 -8.01 10.67
C ASN A 111 -5.45 -9.11 11.74
N HIS A 112 -5.83 -8.77 12.97
CA HIS A 112 -5.75 -9.68 14.13
C HIS A 112 -6.66 -10.91 14.07
N TYR A 113 -7.61 -10.99 13.13
CA TYR A 113 -8.39 -12.21 12.93
C TYR A 113 -7.52 -13.38 12.42
N VAL A 114 -6.35 -13.08 11.83
CA VAL A 114 -5.48 -14.07 11.17
C VAL A 114 -4.05 -14.03 11.74
N ILE A 115 -3.57 -12.88 12.20
CA ILE A 115 -2.21 -12.70 12.71
C ILE A 115 -2.22 -12.39 14.21
N ASP A 116 -1.44 -13.15 14.99
CA ASP A 116 -1.30 -12.90 16.42
C ASP A 116 -0.38 -11.69 16.72
N GLY A 117 -0.56 -11.10 17.91
CA GLY A 117 0.25 -9.94 18.32
C GLY A 117 1.73 -10.22 18.55
N LYS A 118 2.11 -11.43 19.00
CA LYS A 118 3.52 -11.81 19.20
C LYS A 118 4.27 -11.93 17.87
N LEU A 119 3.65 -12.56 16.87
CA LEU A 119 4.20 -12.68 15.52
C LEU A 119 4.41 -11.30 14.91
N THR A 120 3.47 -10.39 15.16
CA THR A 120 3.55 -9.00 14.72
C THR A 120 4.73 -8.25 15.35
N CYS A 121 4.91 -8.38 16.67
CA CYS A 121 6.05 -7.78 17.36
C CYS A 121 7.38 -8.34 16.87
N ALA A 122 7.50 -9.67 16.73
CA ALA A 122 8.71 -10.31 16.23
C ALA A 122 9.07 -9.82 14.81
N PHE A 123 8.07 -9.72 13.93
CA PHE A 123 8.27 -9.21 12.58
C PHE A 123 8.66 -7.73 12.55
N ALA A 124 8.06 -6.90 13.40
CA ALA A 124 8.43 -5.49 13.54
C ALA A 124 9.88 -5.32 14.04
N ASP A 125 10.30 -6.14 15.02
CA ASP A 125 11.65 -6.12 15.55
C ASP A 125 12.70 -6.52 14.49
N ASP A 126 12.40 -7.50 13.65
CA ASP A 126 13.30 -7.92 12.57
C ASP A 126 13.45 -6.84 11.49
N ILE A 127 12.35 -6.18 11.13
CA ILE A 127 12.40 -5.03 10.21
C ILE A 127 13.22 -3.90 10.82
N LYS A 128 12.97 -3.56 12.09
CA LYS A 128 13.69 -2.52 12.81
C LYS A 128 15.20 -2.79 12.79
N LYS A 129 15.63 -3.98 13.20
CA LYS A 129 17.05 -4.38 13.20
C LYS A 129 17.68 -4.24 11.82
N LYS A 130 16.95 -4.61 10.76
CA LYS A 130 17.47 -4.53 9.40
C LYS A 130 17.63 -3.09 8.95
N LEU A 131 16.69 -2.20 9.28
CA LEU A 131 16.78 -0.77 8.97
C LEU A 131 17.88 -0.05 9.78
N GLU A 132 18.05 -0.38 11.06
CA GLU A 132 19.10 0.20 11.91
C GLU A 132 20.53 -0.25 11.53
N SER A 133 20.65 -1.28 10.70
CA SER A 133 21.94 -1.79 10.21
C SER A 133 22.41 -1.20 8.88
N LEU A 134 21.57 -0.36 8.24
CA LEU A 134 21.88 0.38 7.01
C LEU A 134 22.62 1.69 7.33
#